data_AF-A0A497TDB4-F1
#
_entry.id   AF-A0A497TDB4-F1
#
_cell.length_a   1.000
_cell.length_b   1.000
_cell.length_c   1.000
_cell.angle_alpha   90.00
_cell.angle_beta   90.00
_cell.angle_gamma   90.00
#
_symmetry.space_group_name_H-M   'P 1'
#
loop_
_entity.id
_entity.type
_entity.pdbx_description
1 polymer ?
#
loop_
_entity_poly.entity_id
_entity_poly.type
_entity_poly.pdbx_seq_one_letter_code
_entity_poly.pdbx_strand_id
1 'polypeptide(L)'
;MENADKKLFELDVSEIRDWAYAMSNLIEAECHLQQTWEATKEEKYAEIVSTLRKLRGKLFEDFMANKDYGVWCASKHLLSCFMQLSEVAMKELDKGNKETAFKYLKSSQDVLRTFILLHEMKKVKKPSKR
;
A
#
# COMPACT_ATOMS: atom_id res chain seq x y z
N MET A 1 19.65 -1.54 -8.36
CA MET A 1 19.28 -1.80 -6.95
C MET A 1 20.20 -1.05 -6.00
N GLU A 2 21.53 -1.13 -6.17
CA GLU A 2 22.52 -0.51 -5.28
C GLU A 2 22.33 1.00 -4.96
N ASN A 3 21.89 1.81 -5.93
CA ASN A 3 21.59 3.24 -5.69
C ASN A 3 20.24 3.48 -4.99
N ALA A 4 19.28 2.58 -5.12
CA ALA A 4 17.98 2.68 -4.46
C ALA A 4 18.08 2.25 -2.99
N ASP A 5 18.90 1.25 -2.70
CA ASP A 5 19.15 0.77 -1.33
C ASP A 5 19.91 1.82 -0.50
N LYS A 6 20.90 2.50 -1.10
CA LYS A 6 21.58 3.66 -0.47
C LYS A 6 20.59 4.79 -0.18
N LYS A 7 19.70 5.11 -1.12
CA LYS A 7 18.66 6.13 -0.92
C LYS A 7 17.69 5.76 0.21
N LEU A 8 17.30 4.49 0.32
CA LEU A 8 16.45 4.00 1.43
C LEU A 8 17.12 4.12 2.79
N PHE A 9 18.44 3.92 2.86
CA PHE A 9 19.21 4.02 4.10
C PHE A 9 19.31 5.46 4.63
N GLU A 10 19.30 6.45 3.74
CA GLU A 10 19.39 7.88 4.09
C GLU A 10 18.04 8.50 4.50
N LEU A 11 16.93 7.80 4.23
CA LEU A 11 15.58 8.26 4.55
C LEU A 11 15.20 7.85 5.98
N ASP A 12 14.51 8.74 6.70
CA ASP A 12 13.75 8.33 7.88
C ASP A 12 12.50 7.56 7.43
N VAL A 13 12.70 6.26 7.19
CA VAL A 13 11.64 5.36 6.72
C VAL A 13 10.68 4.96 7.83
N SER A 14 10.92 5.35 9.09
CA SER A 14 10.08 4.91 10.20
C SER A 14 8.67 5.47 10.07
N GLU A 15 8.53 6.78 9.89
CA GLU A 15 7.23 7.44 9.71
C GLU A 15 6.53 6.94 8.43
N ILE A 16 7.25 6.86 7.31
CA ILE A 16 6.70 6.40 6.02
C ILE A 16 6.16 4.97 6.15
N ARG A 17 6.86 4.11 6.90
CA ARG A 17 6.43 2.72 7.13
C ARG A 17 5.18 2.67 8.00
N ASP A 18 5.10 3.47 9.05
CA ASP A 18 3.89 3.53 9.91
C ASP A 18 2.67 3.98 9.10
N TRP A 19 2.84 4.98 8.24
CA TRP A 19 1.81 5.40 7.28
C TRP A 19 1.47 4.32 6.26
N ALA A 20 2.47 3.58 5.75
CA ALA A 20 2.24 2.47 4.84
C ALA A 20 1.32 1.43 5.49
N TYR A 21 1.61 0.98 6.71
CA TYR A 21 0.76 0.04 7.44
C TYR A 21 -0.63 0.61 7.73
N ALA A 22 -0.72 1.87 8.17
CA ALA A 22 -2.02 2.50 8.45
C ALA A 22 -2.91 2.55 7.20
N MET A 23 -2.35 2.96 6.05
CA MET A 23 -3.07 3.04 4.78
C MET A 23 -3.41 1.65 4.22
N SER A 24 -2.49 0.71 4.31
CA SER A 24 -2.70 -0.70 3.97
C SER A 24 -3.86 -1.30 4.75
N ASN A 25 -3.90 -1.11 6.07
CA ASN A 25 -4.97 -1.62 6.92
C ASN A 25 -6.34 -1.01 6.58
N LEU A 26 -6.40 0.28 6.22
CA LEU A 26 -7.64 0.90 5.73
C LEU A 26 -8.11 0.29 4.40
N ILE A 27 -7.19 0.03 3.46
CA ILE A 27 -7.52 -0.63 2.18
C ILE A 27 -8.06 -2.04 2.42
N GLU A 28 -7.43 -2.81 3.30
CA GLU A 28 -7.90 -4.16 3.64
C GLU A 28 -9.26 -4.13 4.34
N ALA A 29 -9.50 -3.18 5.27
CA ALA A 29 -10.80 -2.99 5.89
C ALA A 29 -11.91 -2.67 4.87
N GLU A 30 -11.62 -1.82 3.87
CA GLU A 30 -12.55 -1.56 2.76
C GLU A 30 -12.87 -2.86 1.99
N CYS A 31 -11.86 -3.69 1.70
CA CYS A 31 -12.02 -4.95 0.99
C CYS A 31 -12.91 -5.93 1.77
N HIS A 32 -12.63 -6.12 3.07
CA HIS A 32 -13.42 -6.99 3.94
C HIS A 32 -14.89 -6.56 4.05
N LEU A 33 -15.14 -5.27 4.20
CA LEU A 33 -16.50 -4.74 4.27
C LEU A 33 -17.23 -4.84 2.93
N GLN A 34 -16.53 -4.65 1.81
CA GLN A 34 -17.07 -4.88 0.47
C GLN A 34 -17.49 -6.34 0.29
N GLN A 35 -16.63 -7.29 0.69
CA GLN A 35 -16.96 -8.73 0.64
C GLN A 35 -18.14 -9.07 1.56
N THR A 36 -18.22 -8.44 2.73
CA THR A 36 -19.35 -8.61 3.66
C THR A 36 -20.65 -8.09 3.05
N TRP A 37 -20.63 -6.91 2.43
CA TRP A 37 -21.77 -6.40 1.66
C TRP A 37 -22.15 -7.37 0.54
N GLU A 38 -21.18 -7.89 -0.20
CA GLU A 38 -21.45 -8.83 -1.28
C GLU A 38 -22.10 -10.13 -0.77
N ALA A 39 -21.70 -10.61 0.40
CA ALA A 39 -22.24 -11.82 1.02
C ALA A 39 -23.62 -11.62 1.67
N THR A 40 -23.85 -10.48 2.32
CA THR A 40 -25.05 -10.22 3.14
C THR A 40 -26.12 -9.42 2.41
N LYS A 41 -25.71 -8.64 1.39
CA LYS A 41 -26.50 -7.61 0.71
C LYS A 41 -27.01 -6.49 1.62
N GLU A 42 -26.48 -6.35 2.84
CA GLU A 42 -26.87 -5.28 3.76
C GLU A 42 -26.19 -3.96 3.38
N GLU A 43 -26.98 -2.97 2.95
CA GLU A 43 -26.50 -1.67 2.44
C GLU A 43 -25.60 -0.91 3.42
N LYS A 44 -25.81 -1.08 4.74
CA LYS A 44 -25.00 -0.45 5.79
C LYS A 44 -23.49 -0.70 5.61
N TYR A 45 -23.09 -1.88 5.12
CA TYR A 45 -21.68 -2.19 4.89
C TYR A 45 -21.11 -1.37 3.74
N ALA A 46 -21.87 -1.13 2.67
CA ALA A 46 -21.47 -0.26 1.56
C ALA A 46 -21.36 1.21 2.00
N GLU A 47 -22.25 1.68 2.89
CA GLU A 47 -22.18 3.03 3.48
C GLU A 47 -20.90 3.21 4.33
N ILE A 48 -20.54 2.20 5.13
CA ILE A 48 -19.29 2.21 5.91
C ILE A 48 -18.08 2.23 4.96
N VAL A 49 -18.08 1.42 3.89
CA VAL A 49 -17.01 1.45 2.87
C VAL A 49 -16.87 2.86 2.27
N SER A 50 -17.97 3.51 1.92
CA SER A 50 -17.95 4.90 1.42
C SER A 50 -17.31 5.88 2.42
N THR A 51 -17.59 5.69 3.71
CA THR A 51 -17.01 6.51 4.79
C THR A 51 -15.51 6.28 4.94
N LEU A 52 -15.07 5.02 4.97
CA LEU A 52 -13.65 4.67 5.05
C LEU A 52 -12.87 5.16 3.83
N ARG A 53 -13.45 5.07 2.63
CA ARG A 53 -12.83 5.57 1.40
C ARG A 53 -12.55 7.07 1.45
N LYS A 54 -13.48 7.86 2.01
CA LYS A 54 -13.30 9.30 2.22
C LYS A 54 -12.21 9.59 3.24
N LEU A 55 -12.20 8.87 4.37
CA LEU A 55 -11.15 8.98 5.39
C LEU A 55 -9.77 8.63 4.81
N ARG A 56 -9.65 7.49 4.13
CA ARG A 56 -8.41 7.08 3.46
C ARG A 56 -7.99 8.13 2.44
N GLY A 57 -8.91 8.62 1.60
CA GLY A 57 -8.62 9.69 0.64
C GLY A 57 -7.99 10.92 1.28
N LYS A 58 -8.59 11.41 2.38
CA LYS A 58 -8.09 12.55 3.15
C LYS A 58 -6.69 12.28 3.74
N LEU A 59 -6.52 11.16 4.43
CA LEU A 59 -5.22 10.79 5.03
C LEU A 59 -4.12 10.64 3.97
N PHE A 60 -4.46 10.06 2.82
CA PHE A 60 -3.54 9.93 1.69
C PHE A 60 -3.18 11.31 1.09
N GLU A 61 -4.12 12.26 1.11
CA GLU A 61 -3.91 13.64 0.68
C GLU A 61 -2.97 14.41 1.61
N ASP A 62 -3.06 14.16 2.91
CA ASP A 62 -2.22 14.77 3.94
C ASP A 62 -0.81 14.18 3.88
N PHE A 63 -0.70 12.86 3.66
CA PHE A 63 0.58 12.15 3.63
C PHE A 63 1.35 12.29 2.31
N MET A 64 0.69 12.26 1.15
CA MET A 64 1.38 12.21 -0.15
C MET A 64 1.94 13.57 -0.58
N ALA A 65 3.27 13.69 -0.59
CA ALA A 65 3.98 14.85 -1.15
C ALA A 65 3.74 15.02 -2.66
N ASN A 66 3.68 13.91 -3.41
CA ASN A 66 3.42 13.90 -4.85
C ASN A 66 2.01 13.37 -5.16
N LYS A 67 1.12 14.30 -5.52
CA LYS A 67 -0.27 14.03 -5.88
C LYS A 67 -0.50 13.79 -7.39
N ASP A 68 0.54 13.48 -8.15
CA ASP A 68 0.35 13.03 -9.55
C ASP A 68 -0.54 11.79 -9.57
N TYR A 69 -1.53 11.77 -10.47
CA TYR A 69 -2.51 10.68 -10.54
C TYR A 69 -1.86 9.29 -10.68
N GLY A 70 -0.77 9.20 -11.46
CA GLY A 70 -0.03 7.94 -11.64
C GLY A 70 0.62 7.46 -10.35
N VAL A 71 1.24 8.38 -9.61
CA VAL A 71 1.88 8.09 -8.31
C VAL A 71 0.82 7.69 -7.28
N TRP A 72 -0.24 8.49 -7.16
CA TRP A 72 -1.33 8.26 -6.22
C TRP A 72 -1.99 6.88 -6.40
N CYS A 73 -2.30 6.52 -7.66
CA CYS A 73 -2.92 5.24 -7.96
C CYS A 73 -1.98 4.08 -7.66
N ALA A 74 -0.74 4.16 -8.17
CA ALA A 74 0.27 3.13 -7.96
C ALA A 74 0.57 2.89 -6.48
N SER A 75 0.64 3.94 -5.65
CA SER A 75 0.88 3.81 -4.21
C SER A 75 -0.16 2.93 -3.51
N LYS A 76 -1.45 3.10 -3.80
CA LYS A 76 -2.51 2.28 -3.20
C LYS A 76 -2.41 0.80 -3.63
N HIS A 77 -2.07 0.55 -4.89
CA HIS A 77 -1.88 -0.82 -5.39
C HIS A 77 -0.67 -1.50 -4.75
N LEU A 78 0.45 -0.78 -4.59
CA LEU A 78 1.63 -1.29 -3.91
C LEU A 78 1.34 -1.62 -2.45
N LEU A 79 0.63 -0.74 -1.74
CA LEU A 79 0.26 -0.96 -0.33
C LEU A 79 -0.67 -2.17 -0.12
N SER A 80 -1.63 -2.39 -1.02
CA SER A 80 -2.48 -3.59 -0.97
C SER A 80 -1.70 -4.87 -1.33
N CYS A 81 -0.85 -4.81 -2.37
CA CYS A 81 0.01 -5.93 -2.76
C CYS A 81 0.97 -6.34 -1.64
N PHE A 82 1.55 -5.36 -0.92
CA PHE A 82 2.38 -5.58 0.25
C PHE A 82 1.65 -6.40 1.33
N MET A 83 0.41 -6.04 1.67
CA MET A 83 -0.37 -6.79 2.67
C MET A 83 -0.73 -8.19 2.19
N GLN A 84 -1.20 -8.33 0.94
CA GLN A 84 -1.62 -9.64 0.44
C GLN A 84 -0.47 -10.62 0.26
N LEU A 85 0.73 -10.16 -0.12
CA LEU A 85 1.91 -11.03 -0.13
C LEU A 85 2.31 -11.46 1.28
N SER A 86 2.16 -10.58 2.28
CA SER A 86 2.42 -10.92 3.68
C SER A 86 1.46 -11.98 4.20
N GLU A 87 0.16 -11.82 3.93
CA GLU A 87 -0.88 -12.79 4.29
C GLU A 87 -0.70 -14.15 3.61
N VAL A 88 -0.42 -14.16 2.30
CA VAL A 88 -0.13 -15.40 1.56
C VAL A 88 1.12 -16.08 2.12
N ALA A 89 2.14 -15.32 2.51
CA ALA A 89 3.33 -15.89 3.11
C ALA A 89 3.04 -16.58 4.46
N MET A 90 2.20 -15.99 5.32
CA MET A 90 1.79 -16.62 6.57
C MET A 90 1.00 -17.91 6.33
N LYS A 91 0.10 -17.92 5.33
CA LYS A 91 -0.63 -19.13 4.93
C LYS A 91 0.29 -20.24 4.44
N GLU A 92 1.35 -19.92 3.71
CA GLU A 92 2.34 -20.92 3.30
C GLU A 92 3.17 -21.41 4.49
N LEU A 93 3.44 -20.56 5.48
CA LEU A 93 4.13 -20.96 6.70
C LEU A 93 3.29 -21.95 7.52
N ASP A 94 1.98 -21.70 7.66
CA ASP A 94 1.04 -22.60 8.34
C ASP A 94 0.92 -23.97 7.68
N LYS A 95 1.10 -24.03 6.35
CA LYS A 95 1.17 -25.29 5.57
C LYS A 95 2.51 -26.01 5.70
N GLY A 96 3.50 -25.42 6.35
CA GLY A 96 4.86 -25.95 6.47
C GLY A 96 5.80 -25.61 5.30
N ASN A 97 5.35 -24.83 4.31
CA ASN A 97 6.09 -24.47 3.11
C ASN A 97 7.04 -23.28 3.36
N LYS A 98 8.03 -23.47 4.25
CA LYS A 98 8.90 -22.39 4.75
C LYS A 98 9.65 -21.63 3.65
N GLU A 99 10.19 -22.33 2.66
CA GLU A 99 10.95 -21.68 1.57
C GLU A 99 10.06 -20.72 0.76
N THR A 100 8.88 -21.19 0.37
CA THR A 100 7.88 -20.39 -0.35
C THR A 100 7.40 -19.21 0.49
N ALA A 101 7.12 -19.42 1.79
CA ALA A 101 6.73 -18.36 2.71
C ALA A 101 7.79 -17.24 2.78
N PHE A 102 9.06 -17.60 2.97
CA PHE A 102 10.14 -16.62 3.04
C PHE A 102 10.38 -15.89 1.72
N LYS A 103 10.20 -16.57 0.59
CA LYS A 103 10.20 -15.93 -0.73
C LYS A 103 9.12 -14.84 -0.82
N TYR A 104 7.88 -15.13 -0.39
CA TYR A 104 6.79 -14.17 -0.44
C TYR A 104 6.94 -13.02 0.57
N LEU A 105 7.47 -13.29 1.77
CA LEU A 105 7.84 -12.22 2.71
C LEU A 105 8.88 -11.28 2.10
N LYS A 106 9.90 -11.82 1.42
CA LYS A 106 10.89 -10.99 0.73
C LYS A 106 10.24 -10.14 -0.36
N SER A 107 9.39 -10.73 -1.20
CA SER A 107 8.65 -9.98 -2.23
C SER A 107 7.74 -8.90 -1.64
N SER A 108 7.07 -9.18 -0.52
CA SER A 108 6.29 -8.19 0.22
C SER A 108 7.16 -6.98 0.63
N GLN A 109 8.33 -7.23 1.23
CA GLN A 109 9.26 -6.16 1.60
C GLN A 109 9.78 -5.37 0.39
N ASP A 110 10.02 -6.03 -0.74
CA ASP A 110 10.44 -5.36 -1.97
C ASP A 110 9.33 -4.45 -2.55
N VAL A 111 8.06 -4.84 -2.41
CA VAL A 111 6.91 -4.00 -2.78
C VAL A 111 6.82 -2.78 -1.86
N LEU A 112 6.98 -2.95 -0.55
CA LEU A 112 7.01 -1.82 0.41
C LEU A 112 8.15 -0.84 0.09
N ARG A 113 9.36 -1.35 -0.19
CA ARG A 113 10.49 -0.53 -0.63
C ARG A 113 10.17 0.25 -1.91
N THR A 114 9.50 -0.39 -2.87
CA THR A 114 9.07 0.27 -4.12
C THR A 114 8.09 1.41 -3.84
N PHE A 115 7.15 1.22 -2.91
CA PHE A 115 6.26 2.29 -2.46
C PHE A 115 7.03 3.47 -1.85
N ILE A 116 7.99 3.22 -0.95
CA ILE A 116 8.81 4.27 -0.32
C ILE A 116 9.57 5.06 -1.40
N LEU A 117 10.21 4.36 -2.36
CA LEU A 117 10.94 5.01 -3.44
C LEU A 117 10.03 5.88 -4.31
N LEU A 118 8.82 5.40 -4.61
CA LEU A 118 7.80 6.11 -5.38
C LEU A 118 7.28 7.35 -4.62
N HIS A 119 7.07 7.23 -3.31
CA HIS A 119 6.64 8.32 -2.44
C HIS A 119 7.65 9.49 -2.45
N GLU A 120 8.93 9.16 -2.42
CA GLU A 120 10.06 10.11 -2.45
C GLU A 120 10.35 10.71 -3.84
N MET A 121 9.55 10.38 -4.86
CA MET A 121 9.72 10.97 -6.19
C MET A 121 9.21 12.41 -6.19
N LYS A 122 10.12 13.36 -6.38
CA LYS A 122 9.77 14.77 -6.64
C LYS A 122 8.83 14.86 -7.84
N LYS A 123 7.89 15.83 -7.80
CA LYS A 123 7.02 16.13 -8.94
C LYS A 123 7.88 16.37 -10.19
N VAL A 124 7.65 15.59 -11.24
CA VAL A 124 8.25 15.85 -12.55
C VAL A 124 7.63 17.16 -13.05
N LYS A 125 8.46 18.21 -13.24
CA LYS A 125 8.00 19.43 -13.91
C LYS A 125 7.56 19.03 -15.31
N LYS A 126 6.27 19.20 -15.64
CA LYS A 126 5.80 19.01 -17.02
C LYS A 126 6.65 19.89 -17.93
N PRO A 127 7.20 19.36 -19.06
CA PRO A 127 7.89 20.21 -20.02
C PRO A 127 6.92 21.32 -20.44
N SER A 128 7.39 22.56 -20.35
CA SER A 128 6.71 23.73 -20.90
C SER A 128 6.24 23.38 -22.30
N LYS A 129 4.93 23.42 -22.55
CA LYS A 129 4.39 23.30 -23.91
C LYS A 129 5.10 24.38 -24.74
N ARG A 130 5.94 23.95 -25.69
CA ARG A 130 6.47 24.82 -26.75
C ARG A 130 5.35 25.08 -27.75
#